data_AF-X1LRY5-F1
#
_entry.id   AF-X1LRY5-F1
#
_cell.length_a   1.000
_cell.length_b   1.000
_cell.length_c   1.000
_cell.angle_alpha   90.00
_cell.angle_beta   90.00
_cell.angle_gamma   90.00
#
_symmetry.space_group_name_H-M   'P 1'
#
loop_
_entity.id
_entity.type
_entity.pdbx_description
1 polymer ?
#
loop_
_entity_poly.entity_id
_entity_poly.type
_entity_poly.pdbx_seq_one_letter_code
_entity_poly.pdbx_strand_id
1 'polypeptide(L)' 'MKRDYYLLKSGRLRRKENTIYLEASDGKIPIPINDVNSILAFGELDVNSKLLVFLAQNKVPVHFAAISVAPST' A
#
# COMPACT_ATOMS: atom_id res chain seq x y z
N MET A 1 6.45 -3.52 -16.64
CA MET A 1 5.03 -3.94 -16.65
C MET A 1 4.48 -3.64 -15.26
N LYS A 2 3.30 -3.02 -15.16
CA LYS A 2 2.70 -2.74 -13.85
C LYS A 2 2.31 -4.04 -13.14
N ARG A 3 2.36 -4.06 -11.81
CA ARG A 3 2.01 -5.23 -10.99
C ARG A 3 1.16 -4.85 -9.78
N ASP A 4 0.46 -5.84 -9.24
CA ASP A 4 -0.27 -5.69 -7.99
C ASP A 4 0.68 -5.82 -6.80
N TYR A 5 0.56 -4.90 -5.84
CA TYR A 5 1.37 -4.86 -4.63
C TYR A 5 0.57 -5.35 -3.43
N TYR A 6 1.03 -6.45 -2.83
CA TYR A 6 0.43 -7.06 -1.65
C TYR A 6 1.14 -6.54 -0.40
N LEU A 7 0.48 -5.65 0.36
CA LEU A 7 1.03 -5.07 1.58
C LEU A 7 0.56 -5.87 2.79
N LEU A 8 1.38 -6.87 3.15
CA LEU A 8 1.15 -7.72 4.33
C LEU A 8 1.68 -7.07 5.62
N LYS A 9 2.67 -6.17 5.50
CA LYS A 9 3.26 -5.48 6.65
C LYS A 9 2.40 -4.29 7.05
N SER A 10 2.19 -4.13 8.36
CA SER A 10 1.60 -2.92 8.93
C SER A 10 2.60 -1.76 8.90
N GLY A 11 2.09 -0.54 8.82
CA GLY A 11 2.92 0.66 8.78
C GLY A 11 2.23 1.84 8.13
N ARG A 12 3.00 2.86 7.76
CA ARG A 12 2.46 4.08 7.16
C ARG A 12 2.83 4.20 5.69
N LEU A 13 1.84 4.44 4.83
CA LEU A 13 2.11 4.81 3.44
C LEU A 13 2.34 6.33 3.34
N ARG A 14 3.52 6.73 2.85
CA ARG A 14 3.84 8.12 2.54
C ARG A 14 4.28 8.29 1.10
N ARG A 15 3.70 9.28 0.43
CA ARG A 15 4.23 9.74 -0.86
C ARG A 15 5.48 10.59 -0.64
N LYS A 16 6.53 10.32 -1.43
CA LYS A 16 7.65 11.23 -1.69
C LYS A 16 7.87 11.28 -3.20
N GLU A 17 7.57 12.43 -3.81
CA GLU A 17 7.58 12.60 -5.27
C GLU A 17 6.70 11.56 -5.98
N ASN A 18 7.26 10.77 -6.90
CA ASN A 18 6.56 9.71 -7.64
C ASN A 18 6.76 8.32 -7.01
N THR A 19 7.20 8.26 -5.75
CA THR A 19 7.41 7.01 -5.02
C THR A 19 6.52 7.01 -3.77
N ILE A 20 5.84 5.89 -3.55
CA ILE A 20 5.14 5.60 -2.29
C ILE A 20 6.12 4.82 -1.42
N TYR A 21 6.25 5.18 -0.16
CA TYR A 21 7.03 4.45 0.81
C TYR A 21 6.09 3.79 1.81
N LEU A 22 6.26 2.49 2.03
CA LEU A 22 5.76 1.84 3.23
C LEU A 22 6.81 2.00 4.33
N GLU A 23 6.52 2.86 5.30
CA GLU A 23 7.31 3.04 6.51
C GLU A 23 6.82 2.02 7.55
N ALA A 24 7.47 0.85 7.58
CA ALA A 24 7.22 -0.21 8.56
C ALA A 24 8.25 -0.13 9.71
N SER A 25 8.06 -0.93 10.76
CA SER A 25 8.96 -0.95 11.91
C SER A 25 10.39 -1.40 11.56
N ASP A 26 10.54 -2.25 10.54
CA ASP A 26 11.82 -2.81 10.12
C ASP A 26 12.48 -2.06 8.95
N GLY A 27 11.87 -0.97 8.47
CA GLY A 27 12.47 -0.10 7.47
C GLY A 27 11.47 0.53 6.51
N LYS A 28 12.01 1.12 5.44
CA LYS A 28 11.25 1.82 4.41
C LYS A 28 11.32 1.07 3.10
N ILE A 29 10.17 0.68 2.57
CA ILE A 29 10.07 -0.04 1.30
C ILE A 29 9.59 0.94 0.22
N PRO A 30 10.42 1.27 -0.79
CA PRO A 30 10.02 2.14 -1.89
C PRO A 30 9.17 1.37 -2.92
N ILE A 31 8.08 2.00 -3.35
CA ILE A 31 7.12 1.52 -4.34
C ILE A 31 6.93 2.62 -5.40
N PRO A 32 7.67 2.58 -6.52
CA PRO A 32 7.54 3.57 -7.58
C PRO A 32 6.14 3.51 -8.20
N ILE A 33 5.45 4.66 -8.31
CA ILE A 33 4.05 4.69 -8.77
C ILE A 33 3.86 4.10 -10.17
N ASN A 34 4.88 4.22 -11.03
CA ASN A 34 4.84 3.73 -12.41
C ASN A 34 4.81 2.20 -12.49
N ASP A 35 5.22 1.51 -11.43
CA ASP A 35 5.23 0.05 -11.37
C ASP A 35 3.94 -0.52 -10.76
N VAL A 36 3.05 0.34 -10.23
CA VAL A 36 1.86 -0.09 -9.50
C VAL A 36 0.65 -0.16 -10.42
N ASN A 37 0.03 -1.34 -10.46
CA ASN A 37 -1.31 -1.52 -11.01
C ASN A 37 -2.35 -1.28 -9.93
N SER A 38 -2.30 -2.05 -8.83
CA SER A 38 -3.17 -1.90 -7.66
C SER A 38 -2.40 -2.17 -6.36
N ILE A 39 -2.94 -1.71 -5.23
CA ILE A 39 -2.44 -2.02 -3.90
C ILE A 39 -3.49 -2.83 -3.14
N LEU A 40 -3.12 -4.00 -2.66
CA LEU A 40 -3.93 -4.81 -1.77
C LEU A 40 -3.36 -4.69 -0.35
N ALA A 41 -4.07 -3.95 0.49
CA ALA A 41 -3.72 -3.66 1.87
C ALA A 41 -4.33 -4.70 2.81
N PHE A 42 -3.47 -5.56 3.34
CA PHE A 42 -3.83 -6.61 4.30
C PHE A 42 -3.26 -6.36 5.70
N GLY A 43 -2.14 -5.65 5.79
CA GLY A 43 -1.64 -5.13 7.07
C GLY A 43 -2.44 -3.93 7.57
N GLU A 44 -2.21 -3.54 8.82
CA GLU A 44 -2.76 -2.32 9.39
C GLU A 44 -2.00 -1.11 8.81
N LEU A 45 -2.67 -0.32 7.96
CA LEU A 45 -2.03 0.78 7.24
C LEU A 45 -2.55 2.16 7.67
N ASP A 46 -1.61 3.04 7.99
CA ASP A 46 -1.87 4.47 8.12
C ASP A 46 -1.75 5.16 6.76
N VAL A 47 -2.81 5.86 6.35
CA VAL A 47 -2.85 6.66 5.12
C VAL A 47 -3.42 8.06 5.39
N ASN A 48 -3.24 8.98 4.44
CA ASN A 48 -3.92 10.27 4.47
C ASN A 48 -4.60 10.58 3.13
N SER A 49 -5.48 11.57 3.12
CA SER A 49 -6.22 11.98 1.93
C SER A 49 -5.31 12.41 0.78
N LYS A 50 -4.17 13.08 1.05
CA LYS A 50 -3.21 13.48 0.00
C LYS A 50 -2.63 12.29 -0.75
N LEU A 51 -2.32 11.19 -0.05
CA LEU A 51 -1.88 9.95 -0.67
C LEU A 51 -3.01 9.36 -1.54
N LEU A 52 -4.22 9.25 -1.00
CA LEU A 52 -5.35 8.67 -1.73
C LEU A 52 -5.67 9.45 -3.01
N VAL A 53 -5.63 10.79 -2.95
CA VAL A 53 -5.79 11.64 -4.14
C VAL A 53 -4.69 11.39 -5.16
N PHE A 54 -3.44 11.26 -4.73
CA PHE A 54 -2.33 10.95 -5.64
C PHE A 54 -2.50 9.59 -6.33
N LEU A 55 -2.93 8.56 -5.59
CA LEU A 55 -3.20 7.24 -6.14
C LEU A 55 -4.35 7.28 -7.15
N ALA A 56 -5.43 8.00 -6.83
CA ALA A 56 -6.56 8.21 -7.73
C ALA A 56 -6.15 8.92 -9.04
N GLN A 57 -5.33 9.97 -8.96
CA GLN A 57 -4.79 10.67 -10.13
C GLN A 57 -3.96 9.76 -11.04
N ASN A 58 -3.28 8.76 -10.46
CA ASN A 58 -2.48 7.77 -11.19
C ASN A 58 -3.27 6.51 -11.57
N LYS A 59 -4.59 6.48 -11.31
CA LYS A 59 -5.47 5.33 -11.56
C LYS A 59 -5.00 4.05 -10.85
N VAL A 60 -4.47 4.20 -9.64
CA VAL A 60 -4.02 3.11 -8.78
C VAL A 60 -5.04 2.91 -7.67
N PRO A 61 -5.93 1.89 -7.74
CA PRO A 61 -6.84 1.58 -6.65
C PRO A 61 -6.10 0.99 -5.45
N VAL A 62 -6.65 1.22 -4.25
CA VAL A 62 -6.24 0.57 -3.00
C VAL A 62 -7.42 -0.23 -2.47
N HIS A 63 -7.21 -1.51 -2.24
CA HIS A 63 -8.20 -2.43 -1.67
C HIS A 63 -7.80 -2.75 -0.23
N PHE A 64 -8.63 -2.39 0.73
CA PHE A 64 -8.45 -2.80 2.13
C PHE A 64 -9.22 -4.10 2.36
N ALA A 65 -8.51 -5.13 2.80
CA ALA A 65 -9.08 -6.46 3.02
C ALA A 65 -8.53 -7.07 4.30
N ALA A 66 -9.38 -7.78 5.05
CA ALA A 66 -8.94 -8.55 6.20
C ALA A 66 -8.34 -9.88 5.76
N ILE A 67 -7.23 -10.28 6.37
CA ILE A 67 -6.81 -11.69 6.35
C ILE A 67 -7.57 -12.38 7.47
N SER A 68 -8.62 -13.12 7.11
CA SER A 68 -9.23 -14.06 8.04
C SER A 68 -8.35 -15.31 8.09
N VAL A 69 -7.52 -15.41 9.12
CA VAL A 69 -6.99 -16.71 9.55
C VAL A 69 -8.13 -17.38 10.30
N ALA A 70 -8.74 -18.41 9.70
CA ALA A 70 -9.67 -19.25 10.44
C ALA A 70 -8.95 -19.74 11.72
N PRO A 71 -9.57 -19.61 12.90
CA PRO A 71 -8.96 -20.13 14.10
C PRO A 71 -8.78 -21.64 13.90
N SER A 72 -7.52 -22.09 13.84
CA SER A 72 -7.23 -23.51 14.00
C SER A 72 -7.68 -23.88 15.40
N THR A 73 -8.68 -24.77 15.46
CA THR A 73 -9.37 -25.25 16.66
C THR A 73 -8.42 -25.57 17.81
#